data_AF-A0A961XNS9-F1
#
_entry.id   AF-A0A961XNS9-F1
#
_cell.length_a   1.000
_cell.length_b   1.000
_cell.length_c   1.000
_cell.angle_alpha   90.00
_cell.angle_beta   90.00
_cell.angle_gamma   90.00
#
_symmetry.space_group_name_H-M   'P 1'
#
loop_
_entity.id
_entity.type
_entity.pdbx_description
1 polymer ?
#
loop_
_entity_poly.entity_id
_entity_poly.type
_entity_poly.pdbx_seq_one_letter_code
_entity_poly.pdbx_strand_id
1 'polypeptide(L)'
;LDLIVSGEPVGAQKAHAAGMIDAIVEGDILEEAVAFAQMLVDKAMPVRRISAEQEWTDRDGQSIEAFDAHAADLIGRKRGLDAPKACVTSVRNAIILPFAEGMRRERELFMQLKNGTQSAAQRHLFFAERAALKIDDMPRDVKPLAVGSAAVLGSGTMGGGIAMNFANAGIPVTIIDPSPEALARGMATIAKNYERSAQRSGKGAEWVDARMALITPSESMEAAADADLVIEAVFEDMALKKEIFARLDQVTRPTAILATNTSTLDIN
;
A
#
# COMPACT_ATOMS: atom_id res chain seq x y z
N LEU A 1 18.51 5.08 10.69
CA LEU A 1 18.17 3.68 11.04
C LEU A 1 16.80 3.29 10.48
N ASP A 2 15.75 4.07 10.75
CA ASP A 2 14.37 3.74 10.37
C ASP A 2 14.19 3.37 8.90
N LEU A 3 14.77 4.16 7.98
CA LEU A 3 14.66 3.93 6.54
C LEU A 3 15.14 2.53 6.11
N ILE A 4 16.23 2.05 6.70
CA ILE A 4 16.83 0.74 6.34
C ILE A 4 15.99 -0.41 6.92
N VAL A 5 15.47 -0.25 8.14
CA VAL A 5 14.71 -1.30 8.83
C VAL A 5 13.26 -1.37 8.35
N SER A 6 12.64 -0.23 8.03
CA SER A 6 11.27 -0.17 7.50
C SER A 6 11.21 -0.54 6.02
N GLY A 7 12.24 -0.16 5.25
CA GLY A 7 12.23 -0.25 3.78
C GLY A 7 11.30 0.77 3.12
N GLU A 8 10.76 1.74 3.88
CA GLU A 8 9.88 2.76 3.35
C GLU A 8 10.66 3.81 2.54
N PRO A 9 10.16 4.22 1.37
CA PRO A 9 10.78 5.28 0.59
C PRO A 9 10.67 6.62 1.31
N VAL A 10 11.66 7.49 1.08
CA VAL A 10 11.71 8.86 1.62
C VAL A 10 11.52 9.88 0.50
N GLY A 11 10.63 10.86 0.71
CA GLY A 11 10.43 11.97 -0.22
C GLY A 11 11.58 12.98 -0.18
N ALA A 12 11.76 13.75 -1.26
CA ALA A 12 12.89 14.67 -1.44
C ALA A 12 13.05 15.67 -0.29
N GLN A 13 11.96 16.27 0.19
CA GLN A 13 11.99 17.26 1.29
C GLN A 13 12.57 16.66 2.58
N LYS A 14 12.14 15.45 2.94
CA LYS A 14 12.65 14.74 4.12
C LYS A 14 14.10 14.29 3.92
N ALA A 15 14.45 13.83 2.72
CA ALA A 15 15.81 13.42 2.39
C ALA A 15 16.80 14.60 2.48
N HIS A 16 16.40 15.78 1.98
CA HIS A 16 17.19 17.01 2.08
C HIS A 16 17.35 17.48 3.52
N ALA A 17 16.26 17.51 4.30
CA ALA A 17 16.33 17.87 5.73
C ALA A 17 17.24 16.92 6.53
N ALA A 18 17.30 15.64 6.15
CA ALA A 18 18.19 14.65 6.74
C ALA A 18 19.63 14.70 6.19
N GLY A 19 19.94 15.58 5.23
CA GLY A 19 21.25 15.72 4.62
C GLY A 19 21.67 14.55 3.71
N MET A 20 20.69 13.80 3.18
CA MET A 20 20.91 12.72 2.21
C MET A 20 21.10 13.22 0.78
N ILE A 21 20.55 14.39 0.48
CA ILE A 21 20.70 15.11 -0.80
C ILE A 21 21.04 16.57 -0.51
N ASP A 22 21.85 17.18 -1.37
CA ASP A 22 22.39 18.52 -1.13
C ASP A 22 21.49 19.67 -1.62
N ALA A 23 20.54 19.39 -2.52
CA ALA A 23 19.63 20.37 -3.07
C ALA A 23 18.33 19.73 -3.58
N ILE A 24 17.27 20.53 -3.69
CA ILE A 24 16.00 20.19 -4.35
C ILE A 24 15.76 21.24 -5.44
N VAL A 25 15.40 20.79 -6.63
CA VAL A 25 15.14 21.64 -7.79
C VAL A 25 13.79 21.31 -8.42
N GLU A 26 13.20 22.29 -9.09
CA GLU A 26 11.92 22.14 -9.81
C GLU A 26 12.12 22.03 -11.34
N GLY A 27 13.31 22.39 -11.84
CA GLY A 27 13.69 22.37 -13.25
C GLY A 27 14.25 21.03 -13.73
N ASP A 28 14.94 21.06 -14.87
CA ASP A 28 15.63 19.89 -15.40
C ASP A 28 16.78 19.46 -14.47
N ILE A 29 16.72 18.21 -14.00
CA ILE A 29 17.67 17.69 -13.01
C ILE A 29 19.12 17.69 -13.53
N LEU A 30 19.33 17.48 -14.83
CA LEU A 30 20.66 17.35 -15.40
C LEU A 30 21.32 18.73 -15.53
N GLU A 31 20.57 19.71 -16.05
CA GLU A 31 21.05 21.09 -16.16
C GLU A 31 21.42 21.66 -14.78
N GLU A 32 20.55 21.47 -13.80
CA GLU A 32 20.77 21.93 -12.42
C GLU A 32 21.94 21.20 -11.74
N ALA A 33 22.10 19.89 -11.97
CA ALA A 33 23.24 19.14 -11.44
C ALA A 33 24.58 19.60 -12.04
N VAL A 34 24.61 19.95 -13.34
CA VAL A 34 25.81 20.51 -13.99
C VAL A 34 26.13 21.88 -13.42
N ALA A 35 25.14 22.76 -13.27
CA ALA A 35 25.32 24.07 -12.66
C ALA A 35 25.82 23.97 -11.21
N PHE A 36 25.26 23.06 -10.42
CA PHE A 36 25.69 22.79 -9.05
C PHE A 36 27.13 22.30 -9.00
N ALA A 37 27.52 21.36 -9.87
CA ALA A 37 28.89 20.88 -9.96
C ALA A 37 29.89 22.00 -10.33
N GLN A 38 29.54 22.85 -11.31
CA GLN A 38 30.37 24.00 -11.70
C GLN A 38 30.53 24.98 -10.53
N MET A 39 29.45 25.29 -9.82
CA MET A 39 29.48 26.14 -8.63
C MET A 39 30.43 25.59 -7.55
N LEU A 40 30.42 24.28 -7.30
CA LEU A 40 31.35 23.66 -6.34
C LEU A 40 32.81 23.82 -6.75
N VAL A 41 33.10 23.68 -8.05
CA VAL A 41 34.45 23.88 -8.61
C VAL A 41 34.89 25.33 -8.49
N ASP A 42 34.03 26.28 -8.90
CA ASP A 42 34.33 27.72 -8.88
C ASP A 42 34.61 28.22 -7.46
N LYS A 43 33.90 27.65 -6.47
CA LYS A 43 34.10 27.95 -5.04
C LYS A 43 35.26 27.18 -4.41
N ALA A 44 35.97 26.35 -5.18
CA ALA A 44 37.02 25.46 -4.69
C ALA A 44 36.58 24.62 -3.48
N MET A 45 35.32 24.17 -3.48
CA MET A 45 34.77 23.36 -2.38
C MET A 45 35.52 22.02 -2.29
N PRO A 46 35.85 21.55 -1.08
CA PRO A 46 36.47 20.25 -0.93
C PRO A 46 35.51 19.13 -1.37
N VAL A 47 36.05 18.08 -1.99
CA VAL A 47 35.27 16.89 -2.31
C VAL A 47 34.90 16.17 -1.00
N ARG A 48 33.61 16.22 -0.66
CA ARG A 48 33.06 15.49 0.47
C ARG A 48 32.97 13.99 0.14
N ARG A 49 33.66 13.16 0.91
CA ARG A 49 33.57 11.69 0.82
C ARG A 49 32.97 11.16 2.10
N ILE A 50 31.71 10.71 2.03
CA ILE A 50 30.98 10.16 3.20
C ILE A 50 31.76 9.01 3.84
N SER A 51 32.45 8.18 3.06
CA SER A 51 33.27 7.07 3.58
C SER A 51 34.50 7.51 4.39
N ALA A 52 34.91 8.78 4.27
CA ALA A 52 36.05 9.36 5.00
C ALA A 52 35.60 10.21 6.19
N GLU A 53 34.28 10.44 6.35
CA GLU A 53 33.72 11.05 7.55
C GLU A 53 33.82 10.01 8.68
N GLN A 54 34.86 10.12 9.51
CA GLN A 54 35.11 9.19 10.62
C GLN A 54 34.34 9.57 11.89
N GLU A 55 33.97 10.83 12.01
CA GLU A 55 33.07 11.25 13.07
C GLU A 55 31.67 10.87 12.62
N TRP A 56 31.09 9.88 13.30
CA TRP A 56 29.67 9.91 13.55
C TRP A 56 29.42 11.20 14.33
N THR A 57 29.29 12.30 13.58
CA THR A 57 28.82 13.55 14.13
C THR A 57 27.43 13.22 14.57
N ASP A 58 27.28 13.24 15.88
CA ASP A 58 26.00 13.26 16.52
C ASP A 58 25.22 14.50 16.04
N ARG A 59 24.69 14.44 14.82
CA ARG A 59 24.00 15.58 14.18
C ARG A 59 22.75 15.97 14.98
N ASP A 60 22.31 15.12 15.93
CA ASP A 60 21.06 15.24 16.67
C ASP A 60 21.17 15.16 18.21
N GLY A 61 22.35 15.07 18.83
CA GLY A 61 22.50 14.86 20.29
C GLY A 61 22.33 13.40 20.79
N GLN A 62 22.25 12.40 19.91
CA GLN A 62 22.07 10.98 20.18
C GLN A 62 23.37 10.28 20.57
N SER A 63 23.32 9.45 21.61
CA SER A 63 24.41 8.56 22.01
C SER A 63 24.25 7.16 21.39
N ILE A 64 25.29 6.32 21.46
CA ILE A 64 25.18 4.92 21.02
C ILE A 64 24.12 4.15 21.83
N GLU A 65 23.89 4.52 23.08
CA GLU A 65 22.84 3.98 23.93
C GLU A 65 21.45 4.39 23.44
N ALA A 66 21.28 5.64 22.98
CA ALA A 66 20.03 6.09 22.37
C ALA A 66 19.74 5.33 21.07
N PHE A 67 20.77 5.09 20.25
CA PHE A 67 20.68 4.22 19.07
C PHE A 67 20.27 2.80 19.45
N ASP A 68 20.94 2.18 20.44
CA ASP A 68 20.67 0.80 20.85
C ASP A 68 19.25 0.64 21.42
N ALA A 69 18.75 1.64 22.17
CA ALA A 69 17.38 1.68 22.66
C ALA A 69 16.34 1.76 21.53
N HIS A 70 16.56 2.65 20.55
CA HIS A 70 15.69 2.78 19.38
C HIS A 70 15.70 1.51 18.52
N ALA A 71 16.88 0.92 18.31
CA ALA A 71 17.05 -0.33 17.60
C ALA A 71 16.29 -1.50 18.26
N ALA A 72 16.30 -1.57 19.59
CA ALA A 72 15.57 -2.60 20.34
C ALA A 72 14.05 -2.49 20.14
N ASP A 73 13.48 -1.28 20.15
CA ASP A 73 12.07 -1.05 19.85
C ASP A 73 11.71 -1.48 18.41
N LEU A 74 12.51 -1.07 17.41
CA LEU A 74 12.30 -1.45 16.01
C LEU A 74 12.31 -2.97 15.80
N ILE A 75 13.30 -3.66 16.39
CA ILE A 75 13.40 -5.13 16.29
C ILE A 75 12.22 -5.79 17.01
N GLY A 76 11.81 -5.27 18.18
CA GLY A 76 10.68 -5.78 18.95
C GLY A 76 9.37 -5.81 18.14
N ARG A 77 9.15 -4.78 17.32
CA ARG A 77 7.99 -4.68 16.40
C ARG A 77 8.07 -5.61 15.19
N LYS A 78 9.22 -6.22 14.90
CA LYS A 78 9.50 -7.07 13.73
C LYS A 78 9.89 -8.50 14.13
N ARG A 79 9.33 -9.00 15.23
CA ARG A 79 9.66 -10.32 15.79
C ARG A 79 9.53 -11.44 14.75
N GLY A 80 10.53 -12.30 14.70
CA GLY A 80 10.59 -13.44 13.78
C GLY A 80 11.30 -13.16 12.46
N LEU A 81 11.70 -11.91 12.18
CA LEU A 81 12.44 -11.54 10.98
C LEU A 81 13.94 -11.39 11.26
N ASP A 82 14.77 -11.98 10.41
CA ASP A 82 16.24 -11.92 10.53
C ASP A 82 16.82 -10.63 9.94
N ALA A 83 16.25 -10.15 8.83
CA ALA A 83 16.76 -8.97 8.11
C ALA A 83 16.77 -7.69 8.96
N PRO A 84 15.71 -7.32 9.71
CA PRO A 84 15.73 -6.13 10.58
C PRO A 84 16.87 -6.13 11.60
N LYS A 85 17.20 -7.30 12.17
CA LYS A 85 18.29 -7.43 13.13
C LYS A 85 19.64 -7.21 12.47
N ALA A 86 19.87 -7.86 11.33
CA ALA A 86 21.09 -7.69 10.54
C ALA A 86 21.25 -6.25 10.02
N CYS A 87 20.17 -5.58 9.61
CA CYS A 87 20.17 -4.16 9.25
C CYS A 87 20.62 -3.28 10.42
N VAL A 88 20.05 -3.46 11.61
CA VAL A 88 20.47 -2.75 12.84
C VAL A 88 21.95 -2.99 13.10
N THR A 89 22.42 -4.23 13.05
CA THR A 89 23.83 -4.57 13.26
C THR A 89 24.73 -3.89 12.21
N SER A 90 24.33 -3.88 10.94
CA SER A 90 25.09 -3.23 9.87
C SER A 90 25.24 -1.72 10.11
N VAL A 91 24.13 -1.05 10.44
CA VAL A 91 24.14 0.39 10.75
C VAL A 91 24.97 0.68 12.01
N ARG A 92 24.84 -0.14 13.05
CA ARG A 92 25.66 -0.01 14.26
C ARG A 92 27.15 -0.14 13.94
N ASN A 93 27.53 -1.13 13.12
CA ASN A 93 28.90 -1.33 12.69
C ASN A 93 29.45 -0.14 11.90
N ALA A 94 28.63 0.55 11.11
CA ALA A 94 29.03 1.77 10.42
C ALA A 94 29.34 2.94 11.38
N ILE A 95 28.79 2.92 12.60
CA ILE A 95 29.06 3.93 13.65
C ILE A 95 30.36 3.59 14.40
N ILE A 96 30.59 2.31 14.72
CA ILE A 96 31.64 1.91 15.67
C ILE A 96 32.90 1.31 15.04
N LEU A 97 32.88 0.94 13.76
CA LEU A 97 34.02 0.33 13.06
C LEU A 97 34.59 1.27 12.00
N PRO A 98 35.89 1.15 11.68
CA PRO A 98 36.44 1.79 10.48
C PRO A 98 35.67 1.36 9.23
N PHE A 99 35.45 2.30 8.29
CA PHE A 99 34.62 2.09 7.10
C PHE A 99 34.92 0.77 6.35
N ALA A 100 36.19 0.47 6.10
CA ALA A 100 36.59 -0.74 5.39
C ALA A 100 36.22 -2.03 6.14
N GLU A 101 36.20 -2.01 7.48
CA GLU A 101 35.74 -3.14 8.29
C GLU A 101 34.21 -3.20 8.33
N GLY A 102 33.53 -2.06 8.51
CA GLY A 102 32.07 -1.97 8.45
C GLY A 102 31.51 -2.55 7.15
N MET A 103 32.10 -2.20 6.00
CA MET A 103 31.73 -2.74 4.69
C MET A 103 31.93 -4.26 4.58
N ARG A 104 33.00 -4.81 5.18
CA ARG A 104 33.20 -6.27 5.22
C ARG A 104 32.12 -6.95 6.05
N ARG A 105 31.81 -6.42 7.23
CA ARG A 105 30.76 -6.95 8.11
C ARG A 105 29.37 -6.86 7.48
N GLU A 106 29.06 -5.75 6.82
CA GLU A 106 27.83 -5.59 6.05
C GLU A 106 27.71 -6.68 4.97
N ARG A 107 28.80 -6.95 4.24
CA ARG A 107 28.82 -7.99 3.22
C ARG A 107 28.59 -9.39 3.81
N GLU A 108 29.18 -9.69 4.97
CA GLU A 108 28.95 -10.95 5.69
C GLU A 108 27.47 -11.13 6.04
N LEU A 109 26.87 -10.12 6.69
CA LEU A 109 25.45 -10.11 7.06
C LEU A 109 24.55 -10.24 5.82
N PHE A 110 24.85 -9.51 4.75
CA PHE A 110 24.13 -9.61 3.49
C PHE A 110 24.16 -11.02 2.91
N MET A 111 25.33 -11.67 2.88
CA MET A 111 25.46 -13.03 2.35
C MET A 111 24.72 -14.06 3.19
N GLN A 112 24.72 -13.89 4.52
CA GLN A 112 23.91 -14.72 5.43
C GLN A 112 22.41 -14.56 5.12
N LEU A 113 21.90 -13.34 5.05
CA LEU A 113 20.49 -13.08 4.74
C LEU A 113 20.10 -13.59 3.35
N LYS A 114 20.90 -13.29 2.33
CA LYS A 114 20.63 -13.67 0.93
C LYS A 114 20.42 -15.18 0.79
N ASN A 115 21.24 -15.96 1.48
CA ASN A 115 21.23 -17.42 1.48
C ASN A 115 20.21 -18.02 2.47
N GLY A 116 19.58 -17.20 3.32
CA GLY A 116 18.56 -17.62 4.27
C GLY A 116 17.21 -17.89 3.63
N THR A 117 16.42 -18.77 4.27
CA THR A 117 15.08 -19.17 3.81
C THR A 117 14.08 -18.02 3.83
N GLN A 118 14.14 -17.12 4.82
CA GLN A 118 13.26 -15.95 4.90
C GLN A 118 13.42 -15.04 3.67
N SER A 119 14.66 -14.76 3.25
CA SER A 119 14.92 -13.94 2.07
C SER A 119 14.49 -14.65 0.79
N ALA A 120 14.68 -15.96 0.68
CA ALA A 120 14.16 -16.75 -0.44
C ALA A 120 12.63 -16.67 -0.54
N ALA A 121 11.91 -16.83 0.58
CA ALA A 121 10.46 -16.72 0.63
C ALA A 121 9.94 -15.32 0.27
N GLN A 122 10.59 -14.26 0.78
CA GLN A 122 10.21 -12.88 0.45
C GLN A 122 10.44 -12.54 -1.02
N ARG A 123 11.55 -13.00 -1.61
CA ARG A 123 11.77 -12.86 -3.07
C ARG A 123 10.75 -13.65 -3.88
N HIS A 124 10.39 -14.86 -3.45
CA HIS A 124 9.33 -15.63 -4.10
C HIS A 124 8.02 -14.86 -4.09
N LEU A 125 7.59 -14.33 -2.93
CA LEU A 125 6.36 -13.53 -2.81
C LEU A 125 6.39 -12.31 -3.74
N PHE A 126 7.51 -11.59 -3.81
CA PHE A 126 7.70 -10.44 -4.71
C PHE A 126 7.52 -10.77 -6.19
N PHE A 127 7.96 -11.97 -6.63
CA PHE A 127 7.73 -12.42 -8.00
C PHE A 127 6.35 -13.02 -8.20
N ALA A 128 5.81 -13.73 -7.20
CA ALA A 128 4.48 -14.32 -7.24
C ALA A 128 3.39 -13.25 -7.37
N GLU A 129 3.49 -12.14 -6.64
CA GLU A 129 2.55 -11.01 -6.74
C GLU A 129 2.50 -10.42 -8.16
N ARG A 130 3.66 -10.28 -8.82
CA ARG A 130 3.71 -9.83 -10.22
C ARG A 130 3.22 -10.88 -11.21
N ALA A 131 3.45 -12.15 -10.91
CA ALA A 131 3.00 -13.26 -11.74
C ALA A 131 1.48 -13.43 -11.66
N ALA A 132 0.86 -13.17 -10.50
CA ALA A 132 -0.59 -13.27 -10.30
C ALA A 132 -1.40 -12.32 -11.19
N LEU A 133 -0.79 -11.24 -11.69
CA LEU A 133 -1.41 -10.31 -12.65
C LEU A 133 -1.39 -10.82 -14.11
N LYS A 134 -0.74 -11.97 -14.37
CA LYS A 134 -0.63 -12.57 -15.70
C LYS A 134 -1.51 -13.80 -15.78
N ILE A 135 -2.40 -13.80 -16.75
CA ILE A 135 -3.23 -14.96 -17.09
C ILE A 135 -2.63 -15.56 -18.37
N ASP A 136 -2.16 -16.80 -18.29
CA ASP A 136 -1.33 -17.43 -19.34
C ASP A 136 -2.01 -17.41 -20.72
N ASP A 137 -3.32 -17.63 -20.76
CA ASP A 137 -4.12 -17.70 -22.00
C ASP A 137 -4.78 -16.36 -22.38
N MET A 138 -4.44 -15.26 -21.72
CA MET A 138 -5.00 -13.93 -22.03
C MET A 138 -4.09 -13.15 -23.00
N PRO A 139 -4.61 -12.66 -24.14
CA PRO A 139 -3.83 -11.83 -25.05
C PRO A 139 -3.34 -10.55 -24.37
N ARG A 140 -2.10 -10.14 -24.66
CA ARG A 140 -1.44 -9.00 -23.99
C ARG A 140 -2.04 -7.63 -24.34
N ASP A 141 -2.79 -7.57 -25.43
CA ASP A 141 -3.43 -6.37 -25.97
C ASP A 141 -4.90 -6.24 -25.52
N VAL A 142 -5.42 -7.20 -24.73
CA VAL A 142 -6.73 -7.04 -24.08
C VAL A 142 -6.70 -5.80 -23.20
N LYS A 143 -7.61 -4.88 -23.50
CA LYS A 143 -7.80 -3.66 -22.70
C LYS A 143 -8.90 -3.91 -21.68
N PRO A 144 -8.63 -3.71 -20.37
CA PRO A 144 -9.68 -3.76 -19.37
C PRO A 144 -10.79 -2.75 -19.69
N LEU A 145 -12.04 -3.13 -19.42
CA LEU A 145 -13.14 -2.18 -19.43
C LEU A 145 -12.95 -1.19 -18.28
N ALA A 146 -13.26 0.08 -18.53
CA ALA A 146 -13.27 1.08 -17.48
C ALA A 146 -14.47 0.83 -16.56
N VAL A 147 -14.22 0.81 -15.25
CA VAL A 147 -15.27 0.73 -14.22
C VAL A 147 -15.35 2.10 -13.55
N GLY A 148 -16.32 2.91 -13.98
CA GLY A 148 -16.61 4.23 -13.44
C GLY A 148 -17.69 4.22 -12.36
N SER A 149 -18.56 3.19 -12.34
CA SER A 149 -19.58 2.98 -11.31
C SER A 149 -19.73 1.50 -10.97
N ALA A 150 -20.06 1.22 -9.71
CA ALA A 150 -20.30 -0.15 -9.24
C ALA A 150 -21.64 -0.30 -8.49
N ALA A 151 -22.16 -1.51 -8.42
CA ALA A 151 -23.23 -1.88 -7.50
C ALA A 151 -22.84 -3.14 -6.71
N VAL A 152 -23.27 -3.21 -5.44
CA VAL A 152 -23.04 -4.35 -4.55
C VAL A 152 -24.37 -4.79 -3.97
N LEU A 153 -24.71 -6.06 -4.16
CA LEU A 153 -25.96 -6.63 -3.65
C LEU A 153 -25.70 -7.32 -2.32
N GLY A 154 -26.41 -6.87 -1.29
CA GLY A 154 -26.23 -7.28 0.09
C GLY A 154 -25.49 -6.21 0.89
N SER A 155 -26.08 -5.80 2.02
CA SER A 155 -25.51 -4.77 2.91
C SER A 155 -24.81 -5.33 4.16
N GLY A 156 -24.61 -6.66 4.20
CA GLY A 156 -23.90 -7.35 5.27
C GLY A 156 -22.39 -7.10 5.27
N THR A 157 -21.65 -7.86 6.09
CA THR A 157 -20.20 -7.69 6.29
C THR A 157 -19.39 -7.71 4.99
N MET A 158 -19.67 -8.65 4.09
CA MET A 158 -18.95 -8.77 2.82
C MET A 158 -19.29 -7.61 1.88
N GLY A 159 -20.58 -7.35 1.67
CA GLY A 159 -21.02 -6.27 0.78
C GLY A 159 -20.53 -4.90 1.22
N GLY A 160 -20.58 -4.61 2.53
CA GLY A 160 -20.02 -3.37 3.06
C GLY A 160 -18.51 -3.24 2.85
N GLY A 161 -17.74 -4.32 3.06
CA GLY A 161 -16.30 -4.33 2.78
C GLY A 161 -15.96 -4.13 1.29
N ILE A 162 -16.73 -4.75 0.40
CA ILE A 162 -16.59 -4.61 -1.06
C ILE A 162 -16.90 -3.16 -1.47
N ALA A 163 -18.00 -2.58 -0.99
CA ALA A 163 -18.35 -1.19 -1.26
C ALA A 163 -17.25 -0.22 -0.78
N MET A 164 -16.67 -0.46 0.40
CA MET A 164 -15.55 0.34 0.90
C MET A 164 -14.32 0.29 -0.01
N ASN A 165 -14.04 -0.85 -0.67
CA ASN A 165 -12.91 -0.96 -1.61
C ASN A 165 -13.11 -0.06 -2.84
N PHE A 166 -14.31 -0.04 -3.41
CA PHE A 166 -14.64 0.87 -4.53
C PHE A 166 -14.51 2.34 -4.12
N ALA A 167 -15.12 2.73 -3.01
CA ALA A 167 -15.05 4.10 -2.51
C ALA A 167 -13.60 4.54 -2.19
N ASN A 168 -12.75 3.63 -1.69
CA ASN A 168 -11.33 3.91 -1.47
C ASN A 168 -10.54 4.14 -2.77
N ALA A 169 -10.94 3.47 -3.86
CA ALA A 169 -10.39 3.68 -5.19
C ALA A 169 -11.00 4.91 -5.91
N GLY A 170 -11.97 5.59 -5.31
CA GLY A 170 -12.66 6.74 -5.90
C GLY A 170 -13.78 6.37 -6.87
N ILE A 171 -14.26 5.12 -6.85
CA ILE A 171 -15.34 4.63 -7.69
C ILE A 171 -16.65 4.72 -6.89
N PRO A 172 -17.65 5.51 -7.36
CA PRO A 172 -18.99 5.52 -6.79
C PRO A 172 -19.62 4.12 -6.81
N VAL A 173 -20.22 3.73 -5.69
CA VAL A 173 -20.83 2.41 -5.52
C VAL A 173 -22.21 2.52 -4.89
N THR A 174 -23.16 1.79 -5.46
CA THR A 174 -24.50 1.65 -4.90
C THR A 174 -24.60 0.34 -4.13
N ILE A 175 -24.93 0.38 -2.84
CA ILE A 175 -25.17 -0.81 -2.03
C ILE A 175 -26.68 -1.09 -1.97
N ILE A 176 -27.08 -2.29 -2.37
CA ILE A 176 -28.48 -2.65 -2.59
C ILE A 176 -28.89 -3.75 -1.63
N ASP A 177 -29.94 -3.52 -0.83
CA ASP A 177 -30.52 -4.52 0.06
C ASP A 177 -32.02 -4.26 0.25
N PRO A 178 -32.91 -5.24 0.04
CA PRO A 178 -34.36 -5.01 0.13
C PRO A 178 -34.85 -4.80 1.56
N SER A 179 -34.05 -5.07 2.60
CA SER A 179 -34.41 -4.74 3.99
C SER A 179 -33.86 -3.36 4.37
N PRO A 180 -34.74 -2.36 4.61
CA PRO A 180 -34.32 -1.04 5.07
C PRO A 180 -33.49 -1.10 6.36
N GLU A 181 -33.84 -2.01 7.26
CA GLU A 181 -33.13 -2.20 8.53
C GLU A 181 -31.74 -2.81 8.32
N ALA A 182 -31.59 -3.76 7.39
CA ALA A 182 -30.28 -4.31 7.04
C ALA A 182 -29.40 -3.25 6.40
N LEU A 183 -29.95 -2.50 5.45
CA LEU A 183 -29.26 -1.43 4.75
C LEU A 183 -28.76 -0.35 5.72
N ALA A 184 -29.62 0.11 6.63
CA ALA A 184 -29.24 1.09 7.66
C ALA A 184 -28.12 0.56 8.59
N ARG A 185 -28.18 -0.71 9.00
CA ARG A 185 -27.12 -1.34 9.81
C ARG A 185 -25.81 -1.47 9.03
N GLY A 186 -25.88 -1.83 7.75
CA GLY A 186 -24.72 -1.92 6.86
C GLY A 186 -24.02 -0.57 6.70
N MET A 187 -24.78 0.48 6.38
CA MET A 187 -24.26 1.85 6.25
C MET A 187 -23.63 2.36 7.56
N ALA A 188 -24.25 2.10 8.71
CA ALA A 188 -23.68 2.45 10.00
C ALA A 188 -22.36 1.71 10.29
N THR A 189 -22.27 0.44 9.88
CA THR A 189 -21.05 -0.37 10.03
C THR A 189 -19.92 0.16 9.16
N ILE A 190 -20.20 0.53 7.91
CA ILE A 190 -19.24 1.15 6.99
C ILE A 190 -18.70 2.46 7.56
N ALA A 191 -19.57 3.35 8.04
CA ALA A 191 -19.18 4.62 8.65
C ALA A 191 -18.22 4.41 9.83
N LYS A 192 -18.57 3.51 10.76
CA LYS A 192 -17.73 3.16 11.90
C LYS A 192 -16.37 2.58 11.51
N ASN A 193 -16.32 1.79 10.44
CA ASN A 193 -15.06 1.26 9.93
C ASN A 193 -14.17 2.37 9.35
N TYR A 194 -14.75 3.36 8.67
CA TYR A 194 -14.01 4.52 8.19
C TYR A 194 -13.51 5.41 9.32
N GLU A 195 -14.34 5.70 10.33
CA GLU A 195 -13.92 6.44 11.52
C GLU A 195 -12.71 5.80 12.20
N ARG A 196 -12.74 4.48 12.41
CA ARG A 196 -11.60 3.72 12.97
C ARG A 196 -10.36 3.82 12.09
N SER A 197 -10.54 3.74 10.77
CA SER A 197 -9.43 3.81 9.81
C SER A 197 -8.82 5.21 9.78
N ALA A 198 -9.65 6.24 9.89
CA ALA A 198 -9.24 7.64 9.96
C ALA A 198 -8.44 7.90 11.24
N GLN A 199 -8.94 7.46 12.40
CA GLN A 199 -8.22 7.55 13.68
C GLN A 199 -6.84 6.86 13.62
N ARG A 200 -6.79 5.63 13.08
CA ARG A 200 -5.53 4.88 12.96
C ARG A 200 -4.53 5.53 12.00
N SER A 201 -5.02 6.21 10.97
CA SER A 201 -4.19 6.79 9.91
C SER A 201 -3.96 8.30 10.08
N GLY A 202 -4.42 8.90 11.18
CA GLY A 202 -4.33 10.34 11.42
C GLY A 202 -5.12 11.21 10.43
N LYS A 203 -6.19 10.65 9.83
CA LYS A 203 -7.05 11.38 8.88
C LYS A 203 -8.24 12.02 9.60
N GLY A 204 -8.67 13.18 9.10
CA GLY A 204 -9.82 13.92 9.66
C GLY A 204 -11.18 13.42 9.20
N ALA A 205 -12.25 14.00 9.75
CA ALA A 205 -13.64 13.69 9.41
C ALA A 205 -13.96 13.88 7.92
N GLU A 206 -13.39 14.92 7.28
CA GLU A 206 -13.58 15.17 5.85
C GLU A 206 -13.13 14.00 4.97
N TRP A 207 -12.11 13.23 5.41
CA TRP A 207 -11.69 12.04 4.69
C TRP A 207 -12.77 10.94 4.74
N VAL A 208 -13.42 10.77 5.88
CA VAL A 208 -14.54 9.83 6.06
C VAL A 208 -15.73 10.26 5.21
N ASP A 209 -16.13 11.53 5.31
CA ASP A 209 -17.26 12.09 4.57
C ASP A 209 -17.09 11.93 3.06
N ALA A 210 -15.88 12.19 2.55
CA ALA A 210 -15.56 12.01 1.13
C ALA A 210 -15.70 10.55 0.64
N ARG A 211 -15.47 9.55 1.51
CA ARG A 211 -15.67 8.13 1.13
C ARG A 211 -17.12 7.73 1.27
N MET A 212 -17.79 8.17 2.33
CA MET A 212 -19.22 7.91 2.52
C MET A 212 -20.06 8.53 1.40
N ALA A 213 -19.67 9.68 0.87
CA ALA A 213 -20.33 10.33 -0.28
C ALA A 213 -20.27 9.51 -1.57
N LEU A 214 -19.34 8.55 -1.68
CA LEU A 214 -19.25 7.63 -2.82
C LEU A 214 -20.13 6.38 -2.65
N ILE A 215 -20.78 6.19 -1.49
CA ILE A 215 -21.57 4.99 -1.19
C ILE A 215 -23.05 5.38 -1.08
N THR A 216 -23.84 4.96 -2.08
CA THR A 216 -25.28 5.26 -2.12
C THR A 216 -26.09 4.03 -1.71
N PRO A 217 -26.89 4.07 -0.64
CA PRO A 217 -27.79 2.98 -0.30
C PRO A 217 -29.03 2.98 -1.20
N SER A 218 -29.51 1.79 -1.58
CA SER A 218 -30.79 1.60 -2.28
C SER A 218 -31.50 0.33 -1.79
N GLU A 219 -32.82 0.37 -1.74
CA GLU A 219 -33.67 -0.80 -1.45
C GLU A 219 -34.11 -1.55 -2.71
N SER A 220 -33.84 -0.95 -3.88
CA SER A 220 -34.32 -1.40 -5.19
C SER A 220 -33.16 -1.83 -6.09
N MET A 221 -33.30 -2.99 -6.72
CA MET A 221 -32.33 -3.56 -7.65
C MET A 221 -32.18 -2.73 -8.92
N GLU A 222 -33.21 -1.96 -9.28
CA GLU A 222 -33.22 -1.03 -10.41
C GLU A 222 -32.10 0.02 -10.30
N ALA A 223 -31.61 0.31 -9.10
CA ALA A 223 -30.47 1.20 -8.90
C ALA A 223 -29.14 0.64 -9.44
N ALA A 224 -29.08 -0.63 -9.85
CA ALA A 224 -27.93 -1.21 -10.54
C ALA A 224 -27.91 -0.94 -12.06
N ALA A 225 -28.96 -0.33 -12.64
CA ALA A 225 -29.11 -0.19 -14.09
C ALA A 225 -27.89 0.47 -14.78
N ASP A 226 -27.34 1.51 -14.16
CA ASP A 226 -26.22 2.30 -14.68
C ASP A 226 -24.84 1.85 -14.15
N ALA A 227 -24.75 0.74 -13.42
CA ALA A 227 -23.48 0.21 -12.95
C ALA A 227 -22.65 -0.35 -14.12
N ASP A 228 -21.33 -0.17 -14.09
CA ASP A 228 -20.40 -0.85 -15.01
C ASP A 228 -20.06 -2.26 -14.49
N LEU A 229 -20.04 -2.44 -13.16
CA LEU A 229 -19.75 -3.69 -12.47
C LEU A 229 -20.74 -3.92 -11.32
N VAL A 230 -21.40 -5.07 -11.30
CA VAL A 230 -22.26 -5.51 -10.20
C VAL A 230 -21.61 -6.70 -9.49
N ILE A 231 -21.48 -6.61 -8.16
CA ILE A 231 -20.98 -7.71 -7.32
C ILE A 231 -22.10 -8.19 -6.41
N GLU A 232 -22.48 -9.45 -6.58
CA GLU A 232 -23.42 -10.15 -5.72
C GLU A 232 -22.72 -10.68 -4.45
N ALA A 233 -23.23 -10.31 -3.27
CA ALA A 233 -22.71 -10.71 -1.96
C ALA A 233 -23.86 -11.01 -0.95
N VAL A 234 -24.91 -11.67 -1.42
CA VAL A 234 -26.06 -12.15 -0.64
C VAL A 234 -25.81 -13.55 -0.06
N PHE A 235 -26.83 -14.12 0.58
CA PHE A 235 -26.78 -15.46 1.17
C PHE A 235 -26.35 -16.54 0.16
N GLU A 236 -25.64 -17.54 0.68
CA GLU A 236 -25.05 -18.62 -0.10
C GLU A 236 -26.09 -19.70 -0.45
N ASP A 237 -27.06 -19.32 -1.28
CA ASP A 237 -28.12 -20.19 -1.81
C ASP A 237 -28.17 -20.11 -3.35
N MET A 238 -28.12 -21.27 -4.00
CA MET A 238 -28.04 -21.35 -5.46
C MET A 238 -29.32 -20.88 -6.15
N ALA A 239 -30.50 -21.19 -5.60
CA ALA A 239 -31.76 -20.81 -6.22
C ALA A 239 -31.95 -19.28 -6.17
N LEU A 240 -31.67 -18.68 -5.00
CA LEU A 240 -31.70 -17.24 -4.80
C LEU A 240 -30.71 -16.52 -5.74
N LYS A 241 -29.46 -16.97 -5.81
CA LYS A 241 -28.47 -16.33 -6.70
C LYS A 241 -28.87 -16.44 -8.16
N LYS A 242 -29.41 -17.57 -8.62
CA LYS A 242 -29.93 -17.70 -10.00
C LYS A 242 -31.06 -16.71 -10.29
N GLU A 243 -31.99 -16.53 -9.35
CA GLU A 243 -33.05 -15.52 -9.47
C GLU A 243 -32.48 -14.10 -9.55
N ILE A 244 -31.53 -13.77 -8.68
CA ILE A 244 -30.84 -12.48 -8.67
C ILE A 244 -30.14 -12.21 -10.00
N PHE A 245 -29.34 -13.16 -10.50
CA PHE A 245 -28.62 -12.98 -11.76
C PHE A 245 -29.56 -12.89 -12.96
N ALA A 246 -30.65 -13.66 -12.98
CA ALA A 246 -31.69 -13.52 -14.01
C ALA A 246 -32.37 -12.14 -13.98
N ARG A 247 -32.54 -11.55 -12.79
CA ARG A 247 -33.08 -10.20 -12.66
C ARG A 247 -32.04 -9.13 -13.06
N LEU A 248 -30.78 -9.30 -12.67
CA LEU A 248 -29.69 -8.39 -13.05
C LEU A 248 -29.50 -8.33 -14.56
N ASP A 249 -29.59 -9.46 -15.26
CA ASP A 249 -29.54 -9.54 -16.73
C ASP A 249 -30.61 -8.67 -17.41
N GLN A 250 -31.77 -8.49 -16.77
CA GLN A 250 -32.85 -7.63 -17.28
C GLN A 250 -32.69 -6.16 -16.92
N VAL A 251 -32.09 -5.86 -15.77
CA VAL A 251 -32.02 -4.50 -15.19
C VAL A 251 -30.79 -3.75 -15.66
N THR A 252 -29.66 -4.44 -15.78
CA THR A 252 -28.36 -3.83 -16.09
C THR A 252 -28.18 -3.65 -17.59
N ARG A 253 -27.28 -2.72 -17.97
CA ARG A 253 -26.90 -2.55 -19.38
C ARG A 253 -26.22 -3.83 -19.90
N PRO A 254 -26.35 -4.18 -21.19
CA PRO A 254 -25.74 -5.40 -21.77
C PRO A 254 -24.22 -5.49 -21.63
N THR A 255 -23.54 -4.37 -21.37
CA THR A 255 -22.08 -4.30 -21.19
C THR A 255 -21.64 -4.38 -19.72
N ALA A 256 -22.58 -4.39 -18.77
CA ALA A 256 -22.26 -4.49 -17.36
C ALA A 256 -21.65 -5.86 -17.03
N ILE A 257 -20.60 -5.86 -16.21
CA ILE A 257 -20.01 -7.10 -15.70
C ILE A 257 -20.83 -7.54 -14.49
N LEU A 258 -21.32 -8.78 -14.51
CA LEU A 258 -21.98 -9.41 -13.36
C LEU A 258 -21.00 -10.39 -12.70
N ALA A 259 -20.70 -10.17 -11.44
CA ALA A 259 -19.78 -11.00 -10.65
C ALA A 259 -20.45 -11.46 -9.35
N THR A 260 -20.03 -12.61 -8.84
CA THR A 260 -20.48 -13.14 -7.54
C THR A 260 -19.29 -13.28 -6.60
N ASN A 261 -19.51 -12.98 -5.32
CA ASN A 261 -18.60 -13.23 -4.21
C ASN A 261 -18.82 -14.63 -3.59
N THR A 262 -19.51 -15.55 -4.27
CA THR A 262 -19.67 -16.93 -3.78
C THR A 262 -18.32 -17.60 -3.50
N SER A 263 -18.30 -18.46 -2.49
CA SER A 263 -17.13 -19.23 -2.06
C SER A 263 -17.35 -20.74 -2.13
N THR A 264 -18.60 -21.19 -2.26
CA THR A 264 -18.95 -22.62 -2.22
C THR A 264 -19.81 -23.09 -3.39
N LEU A 265 -20.36 -22.18 -4.19
CA LEU A 265 -21.22 -22.52 -5.32
C LEU A 265 -20.44 -22.52 -6.63
N ASP A 266 -20.86 -23.38 -7.55
CA ASP A 266 -20.36 -23.36 -8.93
C ASP A 266 -20.84 -22.08 -9.62
N ILE A 267 -19.94 -21.45 -10.37
CA ILE A 267 -20.24 -20.25 -11.16
C ILE A 267 -21.07 -20.62 -12.40
N ASN A 268 -21.00 -21.86 -12.87
CA ASN A 268 -21.68 -22.35 -14.08
C ASN A 268 -23.01 -23.08 -13.81
#